data_AF-A0A358Q3F1-F1
#
_entry.id   AF-A0A358Q3F1-F1
#
_cell.length_a   1.000
_cell.length_b   1.000
_cell.length_c   1.000
_cell.angle_alpha   90.00
_cell.angle_beta   90.00
_cell.angle_gamma   90.00
#
_symmetry.space_group_name_H-M   'P 1'
#
loop_
_entity.id
_entity.type
_entity.pdbx_description
1 polymer ?
#
loop_
_entity_poly.entity_id
_entity_poly.type
_entity_poly.pdbx_seq_one_letter_code
_entity_poly.pdbx_strand_id
1 'polypeptide(L)'
;MAITAQRIYSEQWNPTEEDIKSLFPMADLIAELGRDPGIKVLRDDEIRLQYPGQYNISVQARAYNLRLTQLLQEYFTNYCNSPELAGLLGVQIPQIMWVDTLGFEDPLISLHISKLNKQEIFINDIVLVKNNDFDLLSDGLIEKVLDNLRAFARNQGVKYISGYAANRSTLNLLKSKGFLEDTRESMGNDYLWRLAVIRGEQLPFYEEL
;
A
#
# COMPACT_ATOMS: atom_id res chain seq x y z
N MET A 1 -10.39 -22.57 -25.23
CA MET A 1 -8.93 -22.51 -25.04
C MET A 1 -8.68 -21.91 -23.67
N ALA A 2 -7.99 -22.62 -22.77
CA ALA A 2 -7.60 -22.05 -21.49
C ALA A 2 -6.48 -21.03 -21.75
N ILE A 3 -6.76 -19.76 -21.55
CA ILE A 3 -5.75 -18.70 -21.61
C ILE A 3 -4.77 -19.01 -20.48
N THR A 4 -3.57 -19.46 -20.83
CA THR A 4 -2.52 -19.71 -19.84
C THR A 4 -1.93 -18.36 -19.50
N ALA A 5 -2.17 -17.88 -18.28
CA ALA A 5 -1.64 -16.61 -17.80
C ALA A 5 -0.11 -16.62 -17.96
N GLN A 6 0.42 -15.78 -18.85
CA GLN A 6 1.86 -15.57 -18.95
C GLN A 6 2.29 -14.84 -17.68
N ARG A 7 3.29 -15.38 -16.96
CA ARG A 7 3.85 -14.74 -15.77
C ARG A 7 4.57 -13.48 -16.20
N ILE A 8 4.07 -12.30 -15.81
CA ILE A 8 4.57 -11.08 -16.45
C ILE A 8 5.70 -10.39 -15.66
N TYR A 9 5.79 -10.50 -14.34
CA TYR A 9 7.02 -10.23 -13.55
C TYR A 9 6.95 -10.96 -12.21
N SER A 10 8.11 -11.38 -11.69
CA SER A 10 8.31 -11.74 -10.29
C SER A 10 9.49 -10.94 -9.77
N GLU A 11 9.24 -9.77 -9.18
CA GLU A 11 10.28 -9.16 -8.35
C GLU A 11 10.43 -10.04 -7.10
N GLN A 12 11.65 -10.31 -6.69
CA GLN A 12 11.89 -10.94 -5.38
C GLN A 12 12.10 -9.82 -4.37
N TRP A 13 11.48 -9.95 -3.20
CA TRP A 13 11.61 -8.96 -2.16
C TRP A 13 11.91 -9.61 -0.81
N ASN A 14 13.14 -9.42 -0.34
CA ASN A 14 13.66 -10.04 0.88
C ASN A 14 14.20 -8.98 1.85
N PRO A 15 13.35 -8.08 2.40
CA PRO A 15 13.79 -7.15 3.42
C PRO A 15 14.17 -7.89 4.70
N THR A 16 15.13 -7.33 5.44
CA THR A 16 15.60 -7.94 6.69
C THR A 16 14.53 -7.85 7.78
N GLU A 17 14.58 -8.76 8.76
CA GLU A 17 13.67 -8.71 9.91
C GLU A 17 13.86 -7.44 10.76
N GLU A 18 15.07 -6.88 10.79
CA GLU A 18 15.35 -5.61 11.46
C GLU A 18 14.66 -4.45 10.74
N ASP A 19 14.80 -4.37 9.41
CA ASP A 19 14.12 -3.36 8.58
C ASP A 19 12.60 -3.38 8.83
N ILE A 20 12.02 -4.57 8.91
CA ILE A 20 10.57 -4.75 9.07
C ILE A 20 10.08 -4.35 10.45
N LYS A 21 10.84 -4.69 11.49
CA LYS A 21 10.49 -4.34 12.87
C LYS A 21 10.73 -2.86 13.17
N SER A 22 11.60 -2.22 12.41
CA SER A 22 11.95 -0.81 12.61
C SER A 22 10.86 0.16 12.14
N LEU A 23 9.92 -0.29 11.31
CA LEU A 23 8.90 0.58 10.70
C LEU A 23 8.07 1.34 11.73
N PHE A 24 7.55 0.64 12.75
CA PHE A 24 6.69 1.24 13.76
C PHE A 24 7.45 1.51 15.06
N PRO A 25 7.52 2.78 15.52
CA PRO A 25 8.16 3.12 16.79
C PRO A 25 7.27 2.71 17.98
N MET A 26 7.32 1.43 18.35
CA MET A 26 6.39 0.82 19.31
C MET A 26 6.30 1.53 20.66
N ALA A 27 7.41 2.03 21.20
CA ALA A 27 7.39 2.76 22.48
C ALA A 27 6.56 4.05 22.42
N ASP A 28 6.64 4.78 21.31
CA ASP A 28 5.87 6.00 21.10
C ASP A 28 4.39 5.69 20.85
N LEU A 29 4.11 4.63 20.08
CA LEU A 29 2.74 4.15 19.85
C LEU A 29 2.06 3.74 21.15
N ILE A 30 2.75 3.00 22.03
CA ILE A 30 2.21 2.61 23.33
C ILE A 30 1.88 3.83 24.18
N ALA A 31 2.77 4.82 24.19
CA ALA A 31 2.58 6.05 24.96
C ALA A 31 1.36 6.85 24.46
N GLU A 32 1.16 6.90 23.14
CA GLU A 32 0.06 7.66 22.55
C GLU A 32 -1.28 6.93 22.61
N LEU A 33 -1.30 5.62 22.38
CA LEU A 33 -2.53 4.80 22.43
C LEU A 33 -2.96 4.45 23.85
N GLY A 34 -2.05 4.58 24.83
CA GLY A 34 -2.26 4.15 26.21
C GLY A 34 -2.30 2.63 26.40
N ARG A 35 -1.94 1.86 25.37
CA ARG A 35 -1.92 0.39 25.34
C ARG A 35 -0.99 -0.11 24.23
N ASP A 36 -0.58 -1.37 24.33
CA ASP A 36 0.18 -2.03 23.28
C ASP A 36 -0.72 -2.35 22.08
N PRO A 37 -0.48 -1.75 20.89
CA PRO A 37 -1.24 -2.11 19.70
C PRO A 37 -0.95 -3.53 19.23
N GLY A 38 0.22 -4.09 19.56
CA GLY A 38 0.71 -5.37 19.06
C GLY A 38 0.69 -5.43 17.53
N ILE A 39 1.83 -5.26 16.86
CA ILE A 39 1.85 -5.25 15.39
C ILE A 39 2.17 -6.65 14.85
N LYS A 40 1.24 -7.22 14.09
CA LYS A 40 1.44 -8.43 13.29
C LYS A 40 1.96 -8.03 11.90
N VAL A 41 2.99 -8.73 11.43
CA VAL A 41 3.51 -8.57 10.07
C VAL A 41 3.07 -9.76 9.23
N LEU A 42 2.45 -9.49 8.10
CA LEU A 42 1.98 -10.46 7.12
C LEU A 42 2.79 -10.32 5.85
N ARG A 43 3.21 -11.46 5.29
CA ARG A 43 3.85 -11.53 3.97
C ARG A 43 2.83 -11.81 2.88
N ASP A 44 3.27 -11.69 1.62
CA ASP A 44 2.45 -11.87 0.42
C ASP A 44 1.44 -13.03 0.50
N ASP A 45 1.89 -14.25 0.83
CA ASP A 45 1.01 -15.41 0.94
C ASP A 45 -0.01 -15.31 2.08
N GLU A 46 0.38 -14.74 3.21
CA GLU A 46 -0.51 -14.54 4.36
C GLU A 46 -1.57 -13.49 4.06
N ILE A 47 -1.18 -12.40 3.39
CA ILE A 47 -2.09 -11.33 2.93
C ILE A 47 -3.06 -11.91 1.90
N ARG A 48 -2.57 -12.68 0.93
CA ARG A 48 -3.43 -13.32 -0.09
C ARG A 48 -4.49 -14.24 0.52
N LEU A 49 -4.15 -14.95 1.59
CA LEU A 49 -5.06 -15.89 2.27
C LEU A 49 -6.02 -15.19 3.24
N GLN A 50 -5.54 -14.20 4.01
CA GLN A 50 -6.34 -13.54 5.04
C GLN A 50 -7.11 -12.32 4.53
N TYR A 51 -6.57 -11.61 3.54
CA TYR A 51 -7.09 -10.34 3.00
C TYR A 51 -7.09 -10.33 1.46
N PRO A 52 -7.76 -11.30 0.79
CA PRO A 52 -7.75 -11.40 -0.67
C PRO A 52 -8.26 -10.12 -1.36
N GLY A 53 -9.24 -9.42 -0.79
CA GLY A 53 -9.74 -8.16 -1.34
C GLY A 53 -8.76 -6.99 -1.29
N GLN A 54 -7.77 -7.04 -0.38
CA GLN A 54 -6.68 -6.04 -0.30
C GLN A 54 -5.51 -6.40 -1.22
N TYR A 55 -5.51 -7.60 -1.81
CA TYR A 55 -4.51 -8.05 -2.76
C TYR A 55 -4.71 -7.30 -4.11
N ASN A 56 -4.05 -6.15 -4.20
CA ASN A 56 -4.56 -4.94 -4.85
C ASN A 56 -4.63 -4.94 -6.40
N ILE A 57 -5.80 -4.61 -6.96
CA ILE A 57 -6.02 -4.36 -8.41
C ILE A 57 -5.32 -3.09 -8.89
N SER A 58 -5.30 -2.02 -8.10
CA SER A 58 -4.85 -0.68 -8.53
C SER A 58 -3.36 -0.68 -8.86
N VAL A 59 -2.62 -1.54 -8.17
CA VAL A 59 -1.22 -1.88 -8.39
C VAL A 59 -1.04 -2.71 -9.67
N GLN A 60 -1.91 -3.69 -9.93
CA GLN A 60 -1.90 -4.51 -11.14
C GLN A 60 -2.30 -3.70 -12.39
N ALA A 61 -3.24 -2.77 -12.26
CA ALA A 61 -3.69 -1.86 -13.32
C ALA A 61 -2.58 -0.86 -13.70
N ARG A 62 -1.83 -0.34 -12.71
CA ARG A 62 -0.70 0.56 -12.95
C ARG A 62 0.49 -0.15 -13.59
N ALA A 63 0.72 -1.42 -13.25
CA ALA A 63 1.80 -2.20 -13.86
C ALA A 63 1.58 -2.51 -15.36
N TYR A 64 0.33 -2.48 -15.88
CA TYR A 64 0.02 -3.11 -17.18
C TYR A 64 -0.90 -2.38 -18.17
N ASN A 65 -1.25 -1.10 -17.95
CA ASN A 65 -1.92 -0.25 -18.95
C ASN A 65 -3.39 -0.68 -19.26
N LEU A 66 -4.17 0.22 -19.86
CA LEU A 66 -5.66 0.24 -19.99
C LEU A 66 -6.35 -1.08 -20.44
N ARG A 67 -5.65 -1.97 -21.14
CA ARG A 67 -6.21 -3.25 -21.63
C ARG A 67 -6.37 -4.29 -20.52
N LEU A 68 -5.54 -4.27 -19.48
CA LEU A 68 -5.65 -5.19 -18.35
C LEU A 68 -6.81 -4.79 -17.43
N THR A 69 -7.10 -3.49 -17.31
CA THR A 69 -8.17 -2.94 -16.47
C THR A 69 -9.56 -3.53 -16.78
N GLN A 70 -9.86 -3.73 -18.07
CA GLN A 70 -11.15 -4.30 -18.50
C GLN A 70 -11.27 -5.78 -18.13
N LEU A 71 -10.20 -6.56 -18.32
CA LEU A 71 -10.14 -7.96 -17.87
C LEU A 71 -10.18 -8.06 -16.34
N LEU A 72 -9.45 -7.20 -15.64
CA LEU A 72 -9.40 -7.15 -14.18
C LEU A 72 -10.78 -6.85 -13.58
N GLN A 73 -11.58 -5.98 -14.19
CA GLN A 73 -12.87 -5.56 -13.63
C GLN A 73 -13.95 -6.65 -13.72
N GLU A 74 -13.95 -7.45 -14.79
CA GLU A 74 -14.89 -8.57 -14.99
C GLU A 74 -14.59 -9.74 -14.02
N TYR A 75 -13.31 -10.03 -13.80
CA TYR A 75 -12.90 -11.09 -12.87
C TYR A 75 -12.90 -10.62 -11.41
N PHE A 76 -12.47 -9.40 -11.10
CA PHE A 76 -12.43 -8.92 -9.71
C PHE A 76 -13.82 -8.88 -9.07
N THR A 77 -14.84 -8.40 -9.78
CA THR A 77 -16.20 -8.31 -9.22
C THR A 77 -16.71 -9.66 -8.68
N ASN A 78 -16.29 -10.76 -9.30
CA ASN A 78 -16.72 -12.11 -8.95
C ASN A 78 -15.71 -12.87 -8.07
N TYR A 79 -14.43 -12.48 -8.09
CA TYR A 79 -13.33 -13.27 -7.51
C TYR A 79 -12.40 -12.46 -6.59
N CYS A 80 -12.74 -11.20 -6.24
CA CYS A 80 -11.95 -10.35 -5.34
C CYS A 80 -11.67 -10.99 -3.97
N ASN A 81 -12.57 -11.85 -3.51
CA ASN A 81 -12.45 -12.55 -2.23
C ASN A 81 -11.87 -13.97 -2.37
N SER A 82 -11.42 -14.36 -3.56
CA SER A 82 -10.92 -15.69 -3.87
C SER A 82 -9.39 -15.69 -3.98
N PRO A 83 -8.70 -16.65 -3.33
CA PRO A 83 -7.24 -16.75 -3.36
C PRO A 83 -6.68 -17.14 -4.75
N GLU A 84 -7.53 -17.55 -5.69
CA GLU A 84 -7.20 -17.93 -7.07
C GLU A 84 -6.97 -16.71 -7.99
N LEU A 85 -7.36 -15.50 -7.57
CA LEU A 85 -7.24 -14.27 -8.36
C LEU A 85 -5.80 -14.01 -8.85
N ALA A 86 -4.79 -14.17 -7.99
CA ALA A 86 -3.39 -13.96 -8.36
C ALA A 86 -2.91 -14.91 -9.47
N GLY A 87 -3.36 -16.18 -9.42
CA GLY A 87 -3.04 -17.20 -10.42
C GLY A 87 -3.71 -16.93 -11.78
N LEU A 88 -4.94 -16.39 -11.75
CA LEU A 88 -5.67 -15.98 -12.94
C LEU A 88 -5.02 -14.77 -13.64
N LEU A 89 -4.42 -13.86 -12.87
CA LEU A 89 -3.85 -12.62 -13.37
C LEU A 89 -2.38 -12.76 -13.82
N GLY A 90 -1.66 -13.78 -13.36
CA GLY A 90 -0.25 -14.00 -13.74
C GLY A 90 0.72 -12.92 -13.24
N VAL A 91 0.30 -12.12 -12.24
CA VAL A 91 1.05 -11.02 -11.65
C VAL A 91 1.39 -11.38 -10.20
N GLN A 92 2.69 -11.43 -9.88
CA GLN A 92 3.19 -11.58 -8.52
C GLN A 92 3.89 -10.30 -8.11
N ILE A 93 3.29 -9.57 -7.17
CA ILE A 93 3.84 -8.32 -6.64
C ILE A 93 4.05 -8.57 -5.16
N PRO A 94 5.30 -8.70 -4.68
CA PRO A 94 5.58 -8.95 -3.28
C PRO A 94 5.00 -7.85 -2.40
N GLN A 95 4.32 -8.25 -1.32
CA GLN A 95 3.66 -7.33 -0.40
C GLN A 95 4.06 -7.62 1.04
N ILE A 96 4.01 -6.57 1.86
CA ILE A 96 4.16 -6.64 3.30
C ILE A 96 3.08 -5.78 3.91
N MET A 97 2.38 -6.33 4.90
CA MET A 97 1.35 -5.64 5.63
C MET A 97 1.67 -5.73 7.12
N TRP A 98 1.68 -4.57 7.76
CA TRP A 98 1.69 -4.45 9.21
C TRP A 98 0.28 -4.08 9.64
N VAL A 99 -0.22 -4.75 10.66
CA VAL A 99 -1.57 -4.54 11.18
C VAL A 99 -1.56 -4.73 12.68
N ASP A 100 -2.24 -3.85 13.41
CA ASP A 100 -2.42 -4.02 14.86
C ASP A 100 -3.28 -5.25 15.21
N THR A 101 -3.22 -5.64 16.47
CA THR A 101 -3.90 -6.82 17.01
C THR A 101 -4.91 -6.43 18.08
N LEU A 102 -5.41 -5.19 18.05
CA LEU A 102 -6.31 -4.65 19.08
C LEU A 102 -7.73 -5.27 19.04
N GLY A 103 -8.07 -5.96 17.95
CA GLY A 103 -9.35 -6.69 17.81
C GLY A 103 -10.55 -5.81 17.48
N PHE A 104 -10.31 -4.60 16.97
CA PHE A 104 -11.35 -3.74 16.40
C PHE A 104 -11.82 -4.25 15.04
N GLU A 105 -12.98 -3.76 14.58
CA GLU A 105 -13.51 -4.08 13.25
C GLU A 105 -12.54 -3.59 12.15
N ASP A 106 -12.09 -2.34 12.28
CA ASP A 106 -11.05 -1.75 11.46
C ASP A 106 -9.75 -1.61 12.27
N PRO A 107 -8.57 -1.89 11.67
CA PRO A 107 -7.30 -1.64 12.35
C PRO A 107 -7.09 -0.14 12.58
N LEU A 108 -6.54 0.21 13.73
CA LEU A 108 -6.17 1.58 14.07
C LEU A 108 -4.78 1.93 13.53
N ILE A 109 -3.88 0.94 13.48
CA ILE A 109 -2.53 1.07 12.98
C ILE A 109 -2.31 -0.01 11.92
N SER A 110 -2.21 0.41 10.66
CA SER A 110 -1.84 -0.47 9.57
C SER A 110 -0.99 0.23 8.53
N LEU A 111 -0.12 -0.53 7.89
CA LEU A 111 0.56 -0.12 6.67
C LEU A 111 0.64 -1.31 5.74
N HIS A 112 0.16 -1.15 4.51
CA HIS A 112 0.24 -2.18 3.49
C HIS A 112 1.02 -1.63 2.30
N ILE A 113 2.12 -2.29 1.95
CA ILE A 113 2.98 -1.89 0.84
C ILE A 113 3.27 -3.04 -0.12
N SER A 114 3.56 -2.65 -1.36
CA SER A 114 3.90 -3.52 -2.49
C SER A 114 5.22 -3.09 -3.10
N LYS A 115 6.06 -4.05 -3.50
CA LYS A 115 7.24 -3.79 -4.32
C LYS A 115 6.84 -3.83 -5.81
N LEU A 116 6.52 -2.66 -6.39
CA LEU A 116 6.03 -2.59 -7.77
C LEU A 116 7.08 -3.00 -8.80
N ASN A 117 8.30 -2.50 -8.60
CA ASN A 117 9.42 -2.69 -9.50
C ASN A 117 10.73 -2.41 -8.74
N LYS A 118 11.87 -2.54 -9.42
CA LYS A 118 13.20 -2.30 -8.84
C LYS A 118 13.35 -0.92 -8.18
N GLN A 119 12.65 0.10 -8.69
CA GLN A 119 12.80 1.49 -8.28
C GLN A 119 11.72 2.00 -7.33
N GLU A 120 10.69 1.20 -7.01
CA GLU A 120 9.50 1.76 -6.38
C GLU A 120 8.84 0.83 -5.35
N ILE A 121 8.53 1.41 -4.19
CA ILE A 121 7.60 0.86 -3.19
C ILE A 121 6.29 1.62 -3.30
N PHE A 122 5.18 0.90 -3.27
CA PHE A 122 3.85 1.44 -3.36
C PHE A 122 3.06 1.20 -2.08
N ILE A 123 2.48 2.23 -1.52
CA ILE A 123 1.56 2.20 -0.39
C ILE A 123 0.18 1.84 -0.94
N ASN A 124 -0.24 0.60 -0.68
CA ASN A 124 -1.59 0.13 -0.99
C ASN A 124 -2.61 0.79 -0.07
N ASP A 125 -2.28 0.85 1.22
CA ASP A 125 -3.13 1.40 2.26
C ASP A 125 -2.30 1.82 3.48
N ILE A 126 -2.77 2.81 4.22
CA ILE A 126 -2.15 3.30 5.45
C ILE A 126 -3.21 3.84 6.41
N VAL A 127 -3.20 3.33 7.63
CA VAL A 127 -4.08 3.78 8.72
C VAL A 127 -3.22 4.10 9.94
N LEU A 128 -3.31 5.34 10.42
CA LEU A 128 -2.51 5.87 11.53
C LEU A 128 -3.42 6.69 12.46
N VAL A 129 -4.33 6.01 13.15
CA VAL A 129 -5.31 6.61 14.07
C VAL A 129 -5.19 6.05 15.48
N LYS A 130 -5.70 6.78 16.47
CA LYS A 130 -5.59 6.42 17.89
C LYS A 130 -6.83 5.73 18.47
N ASN A 131 -7.97 5.81 17.78
CA ASN A 131 -9.25 5.29 18.25
C ASN A 131 -10.22 5.01 17.09
N ASN A 132 -11.36 4.39 17.40
CA ASN A 132 -12.43 4.05 16.44
C ASN A 132 -13.18 5.28 15.90
N ASP A 133 -12.98 6.45 16.51
CA ASP A 133 -13.49 7.72 15.98
C ASP A 133 -12.58 8.27 14.86
N PHE A 134 -11.53 7.53 14.49
CA PHE A 134 -10.53 7.87 13.48
C PHE A 134 -9.78 9.17 13.77
N ASP A 135 -9.59 9.49 15.06
CA ASP A 135 -8.68 10.57 15.44
C ASP A 135 -7.26 10.19 15.03
N LEU A 136 -6.60 11.08 14.27
CA LEU A 136 -5.22 10.87 13.84
C LEU A 136 -4.26 10.74 15.04
N LEU A 137 -3.20 9.96 14.82
CA LEU A 137 -2.00 10.05 15.64
C LEU A 137 -1.39 11.45 15.58
N SER A 138 -0.56 11.77 16.56
CA SER A 138 0.17 13.02 16.64
C SER A 138 1.05 13.21 15.42
N ASP A 139 1.16 14.46 14.97
CA ASP A 139 1.91 14.80 13.77
C ASP A 139 3.36 14.31 13.81
N GLY A 140 3.98 14.31 14.98
CA GLY A 140 5.35 13.82 15.19
C GLY A 140 5.46 12.30 15.12
N LEU A 141 4.44 11.56 15.55
CA LEU A 141 4.44 10.10 15.44
C LEU A 141 4.20 9.65 13.99
N ILE A 142 3.30 10.33 13.28
CA ILE A 142 3.09 10.12 11.84
C ILE A 142 4.39 10.37 11.09
N GLU A 143 5.10 11.47 11.37
CA GLU A 143 6.38 11.78 10.72
C GLU A 143 7.41 10.67 10.97
N LYS A 144 7.54 10.19 12.21
CA LYS A 144 8.47 9.09 12.54
C LYS A 144 8.17 7.82 11.76
N VAL A 145 6.89 7.44 11.61
CA VAL A 145 6.51 6.26 10.81
C VAL A 145 6.88 6.45 9.35
N LEU A 146 6.63 7.63 8.78
CA LEU A 146 6.99 7.93 7.40
C LEU A 146 8.51 7.99 7.18
N ASP A 147 9.26 8.54 8.13
CA ASP A 147 10.73 8.53 8.10
C ASP A 147 11.31 7.12 8.16
N ASN A 148 10.74 6.26 9.00
CA ASN A 148 11.11 4.84 9.03
C ASN A 148 10.77 4.15 7.71
N LEU A 149 9.64 4.48 7.08
CA LEU A 149 9.30 3.97 5.75
C LEU A 149 10.29 4.47 4.67
N ARG A 150 10.73 5.73 4.73
CA ARG A 150 11.77 6.27 3.84
C ARG A 150 13.10 5.54 4.03
N ALA A 151 13.51 5.33 5.27
CA ALA A 151 14.73 4.58 5.59
C ALA A 151 14.64 3.14 5.07
N PHE A 152 13.53 2.45 5.37
CA PHE A 152 13.22 1.13 4.83
C PHE A 152 13.35 1.11 3.31
N ALA A 153 12.71 2.06 2.63
CA ALA A 153 12.72 2.15 1.17
C ALA A 153 14.13 2.38 0.59
N ARG A 154 14.91 3.29 1.18
CA ARG A 154 16.32 3.51 0.80
C ARG A 154 17.16 2.25 0.98
N ASN A 155 16.96 1.49 2.07
CA ASN A 155 17.65 0.21 2.30
C ASN A 155 17.28 -0.84 1.24
N GLN A 156 16.09 -0.77 0.65
CA GLN A 156 15.68 -1.62 -0.47
C GLN A 156 16.19 -1.12 -1.84
N GLY A 157 16.97 -0.03 -1.88
CA GLY A 157 17.52 0.54 -3.10
C GLY A 157 16.47 1.16 -4.04
N VAL A 158 15.29 1.52 -3.53
CA VAL A 158 14.27 2.20 -4.34
C VAL A 158 14.52 3.70 -4.42
N LYS A 159 14.02 4.29 -5.50
CA LYS A 159 14.05 5.74 -5.75
C LYS A 159 12.76 6.42 -5.37
N TYR A 160 11.65 5.69 -5.35
CA TYR A 160 10.33 6.26 -5.16
C TYR A 160 9.52 5.51 -4.11
N ILE A 161 8.76 6.27 -3.33
CA ILE A 161 7.57 5.80 -2.62
C ILE A 161 6.38 6.44 -3.31
N SER A 162 5.33 5.66 -3.61
CA SER A 162 4.10 6.20 -4.18
C SER A 162 2.87 5.50 -3.63
N GLY A 163 1.68 6.00 -3.94
CA GLY A 163 0.42 5.41 -3.47
C GLY A 163 -0.80 6.10 -4.07
N TYR A 164 -1.98 5.65 -3.64
CA TYR A 164 -3.24 6.36 -3.87
C TYR A 164 -3.84 6.77 -2.53
N ALA A 165 -4.02 8.08 -2.34
CA ALA A 165 -4.74 8.58 -1.19
C ALA A 165 -6.24 8.34 -1.39
N ALA A 166 -6.91 7.75 -0.39
CA ALA A 166 -8.32 7.43 -0.48
C ALA A 166 -9.18 8.66 -0.79
N ASN A 167 -8.80 9.84 -0.27
CA ASN A 167 -9.50 11.11 -0.47
C ASN A 167 -8.54 12.31 -0.37
N ARG A 168 -9.08 13.53 -0.58
CA ARG A 168 -8.31 14.78 -0.51
C ARG A 168 -7.69 15.07 0.86
N SER A 169 -8.34 14.67 1.96
CA SER A 169 -7.82 14.90 3.30
C SER A 169 -6.56 14.08 3.55
N THR A 170 -6.59 12.78 3.20
CA THR A 170 -5.41 11.90 3.24
C THR A 170 -4.30 12.41 2.33
N LEU A 171 -4.63 12.86 1.12
CA LEU A 171 -3.62 13.44 0.22
C LEU A 171 -2.96 14.68 0.84
N ASN A 172 -3.75 15.60 1.40
CA ASN A 172 -3.23 16.82 2.00
C ASN A 172 -2.36 16.53 3.23
N LEU A 173 -2.71 15.51 4.02
CA LEU A 173 -1.85 15.01 5.09
C LEU A 173 -0.51 14.53 4.52
N LEU A 174 -0.51 13.65 3.52
CA LEU A 174 0.75 13.16 2.93
C LEU A 174 1.57 14.31 2.30
N LYS A 175 0.91 15.29 1.68
CA LYS A 175 1.58 16.48 1.14
C LYS A 175 2.23 17.34 2.22
N SER A 176 1.62 17.48 3.39
CA SER A 176 2.24 18.20 4.51
C SER A 176 3.47 17.48 5.05
N LYS A 177 3.61 16.18 4.74
CA LYS A 177 4.75 15.32 5.07
C LYS A 177 5.76 15.19 3.95
N GLY A 178 5.65 15.97 2.87
CA GLY A 178 6.65 16.02 1.78
C GLY A 178 6.33 15.23 0.52
N PHE A 179 5.21 14.48 0.49
CA PHE A 179 4.76 13.84 -0.75
C PHE A 179 4.21 14.87 -1.74
N LEU A 180 4.30 14.56 -3.03
CA LEU A 180 3.78 15.36 -4.12
C LEU A 180 2.63 14.64 -4.82
N GLU A 181 1.81 15.40 -5.55
CA GLU A 181 0.80 14.84 -6.45
C GLU A 181 1.49 14.10 -7.60
N ASP A 182 1.13 12.82 -7.80
CA ASP A 182 1.75 12.02 -8.85
C ASP A 182 1.02 12.21 -10.18
N THR A 183 1.60 13.05 -11.03
CA THR A 183 1.13 13.32 -12.40
C THR A 183 2.13 12.84 -13.45
N ARG A 184 3.06 11.94 -13.09
CA ARG A 184 4.13 11.47 -13.98
C ARG A 184 3.53 10.65 -15.13
N GLU A 185 3.56 11.21 -16.33
CA GLU A 185 3.02 10.58 -17.56
C GLU A 185 3.67 9.23 -17.86
N SER A 186 4.98 9.09 -17.61
CA SER A 186 5.72 7.83 -17.83
C SER A 186 5.21 6.65 -16.99
N MET A 187 4.44 6.93 -15.94
CA MET A 187 3.83 5.94 -15.05
C MET A 187 2.31 5.82 -15.27
N GLY A 188 1.73 6.56 -16.24
CA GLY A 188 0.29 6.60 -16.53
C GLY A 188 -0.55 7.32 -15.47
N ASN A 189 0.10 8.03 -14.54
CA ASN A 189 -0.57 8.65 -13.40
C ASN A 189 -1.28 9.96 -13.76
N ASP A 190 -0.91 10.61 -14.87
CA ASP A 190 -1.58 11.80 -15.40
C ASP A 190 -3.04 11.53 -15.79
N TYR A 191 -3.33 10.35 -16.35
CA TYR A 191 -4.68 9.93 -16.69
C TYR A 191 -5.49 9.60 -15.42
N LEU A 192 -4.87 8.86 -14.49
CA LEU A 192 -5.50 8.51 -13.22
C LEU A 192 -5.81 9.75 -12.38
N TRP A 193 -4.87 10.69 -12.31
CA TRP A 193 -5.03 11.97 -11.62
C TRP A 193 -6.24 12.75 -12.15
N ARG A 194 -6.39 12.85 -13.48
CA ARG A 194 -7.55 13.53 -14.10
C ARG A 194 -8.89 12.93 -13.68
N LEU A 195 -8.97 11.60 -13.58
CA LEU A 195 -10.18 10.93 -13.11
C LEU A 195 -10.41 11.09 -11.60
N ALA A 196 -9.33 10.94 -10.83
CA ALA A 196 -9.34 10.98 -9.37
C ALA A 196 -9.74 12.37 -8.85
N VAL A 197 -9.27 13.46 -9.46
CA VAL A 197 -9.61 14.83 -9.04
C VAL A 197 -11.10 15.15 -9.21
N ILE A 198 -11.74 14.59 -10.25
CA ILE A 198 -13.18 14.74 -10.50
C ILE A 198 -14.00 13.99 -9.45
N ARG A 199 -13.60 12.76 -9.11
CA ARG A 199 -14.30 11.91 -8.14
C ARG A 199 -13.98 12.24 -6.69
N GLY A 200 -12.82 12.85 -6.43
CA GLY A 200 -12.32 13.16 -5.10
C GLY A 200 -11.66 11.98 -4.38
N GLU A 201 -11.42 10.87 -5.08
CA GLU A 201 -10.98 9.59 -4.51
C GLU A 201 -9.79 9.01 -5.28
N GLN A 202 -9.00 8.16 -4.61
CA GLN A 202 -7.86 7.43 -5.20
C GLN A 202 -6.83 8.39 -5.83
N LEU A 203 -6.48 9.48 -5.13
CA LEU A 203 -5.61 10.53 -5.63
C LEU A 203 -4.13 10.08 -5.61
N PRO A 204 -3.45 9.99 -6.77
CA PRO A 204 -2.06 9.56 -6.84
C PRO A 204 -1.09 10.50 -6.12
N PHE A 205 -0.15 9.92 -5.38
CA PHE A 205 0.92 10.68 -4.73
C PHE A 205 2.26 9.92 -4.82
N TYR A 206 3.36 10.67 -4.71
CA TYR A 206 4.71 10.09 -4.67
C TYR A 206 5.72 10.99 -3.96
N GLU A 207 6.83 10.39 -3.57
CA GLU A 207 8.04 11.04 -3.06
C GLU A 207 9.24 10.40 -3.76
N GLU A 208 10.23 11.22 -4.12
CA GLU A 208 11.56 10.78 -4.58
C GLU A 208 12.53 10.82 -3.37
N LEU A 209 13.25 9.72 -3.15
CA LEU A 209 14.00 9.42 -1.91
C LEU A 209 15.46 9.89 -1.86
#